data_AF-Q7PA89-F1
#
_entry.id   AF-Q7PA89-F1
#
_cell.length_a   1.000
_cell.length_b   1.000
_cell.length_c   1.000
_cell.angle_alpha   90.00
_cell.angle_beta   90.00
_cell.angle_gamma   90.00
#
_symmetry.space_group_name_H-M   'P 1'
#
loop_
_entity.id
_entity.type
_entity.pdbx_description
1 polymer ?
#
loop_
_entity_poly.entity_id
_entity_poly.type
_entity_poly.pdbx_seq_one_letter_code
_entity_poly.pdbx_strand_id
1 'polypeptide(L)'
;MNNLLRNEGLRAEIERFSEFANILFLKLLSENNEKSWWNNIKAQSNDDIIGYINSYVIEQIKNKYGGDVFTPISLGNYITLRHIIDAIDPLILSTIDTDIKGDVFEYFLEKTTSTEK
;
A
#
# COMPACT_ATOMS: atom_id res chain seq x y z
N MET A 1 0.51 -16.21 -27.61
CA MET A 1 0.50 -16.81 -26.26
C MET A 1 1.47 -16.11 -25.29
N ASN A 2 2.76 -15.96 -25.61
CA ASN A 2 3.76 -15.34 -24.72
C ASN A 2 3.46 -13.89 -24.29
N ASN A 3 2.80 -13.09 -25.12
CA ASN A 3 2.46 -11.71 -24.74
C ASN A 3 1.29 -11.62 -23.75
N LEU A 4 0.38 -12.61 -23.70
CA LEU A 4 -0.76 -12.61 -22.77
C LEU A 4 -0.30 -12.99 -21.36
N LEU A 5 0.49 -14.06 -21.23
CA LEU A 5 1.07 -14.47 -19.95
C LEU A 5 2.06 -13.43 -19.41
N ARG A 6 2.80 -12.74 -20.30
CA ARG A 6 3.66 -11.61 -19.93
C ARG A 6 2.84 -10.39 -19.49
N ASN A 7 1.73 -10.08 -20.15
CA ASN A 7 0.83 -9.00 -19.71
C ASN A 7 0.13 -9.33 -18.39
N GLU A 8 -0.29 -10.58 -18.19
CA GLU A 8 -0.88 -11.03 -16.92
C GLU A 8 0.14 -10.98 -15.78
N GLY A 9 1.39 -11.39 -16.04
CA GLY A 9 2.49 -11.30 -15.09
C GLY A 9 2.83 -9.86 -14.71
N LEU A 10 2.99 -8.98 -15.70
CA LEU A 10 3.26 -7.55 -15.51
C LEU A 10 2.10 -6.84 -14.81
N ARG A 11 0.86 -7.14 -15.21
CA ARG A 11 -0.32 -6.54 -14.59
C ARG A 11 -0.47 -6.99 -13.14
N ALA A 12 -0.25 -8.28 -12.85
CA ALA A 12 -0.25 -8.76 -11.48
C ALA A 12 0.88 -8.15 -10.64
N GLU A 13 2.03 -7.85 -11.25
CA GLU A 13 3.15 -7.17 -10.58
C GLU A 13 2.83 -5.70 -10.27
N ILE A 14 2.28 -4.96 -11.24
CA ILE A 14 1.84 -3.57 -11.09
C ILE A 14 0.70 -3.46 -10.06
N GLU A 15 -0.27 -4.38 -10.09
CA GLU A 15 -1.37 -4.41 -9.12
C GLU A 15 -0.83 -4.69 -7.70
N ARG A 16 0.05 -5.69 -7.52
CA ARG A 16 0.72 -5.95 -6.23
C ARG A 16 1.55 -4.76 -5.73
N PHE A 17 2.22 -4.05 -6.64
CA PHE A 17 3.00 -2.86 -6.28
C PHE A 17 2.10 -1.70 -5.84
N SER A 18 1.02 -1.45 -6.57
CA SER A 18 0.04 -0.41 -6.22
C SER A 18 -0.55 -0.65 -4.83
N GLU A 19 -0.88 -1.89 -4.52
CA GLU A 19 -1.38 -2.26 -3.20
C GLU A 19 -0.34 -2.13 -2.10
N PHE A 20 0.91 -2.51 -2.37
CA PHE A 20 2.03 -2.29 -1.46
C PHE A 20 2.23 -0.79 -1.17
N ALA A 21 2.24 0.04 -2.22
CA ALA A 21 2.35 1.49 -2.10
C ALA A 21 1.22 2.06 -1.25
N ASN A 22 -0.03 1.60 -1.44
CA ASN A 22 -1.16 2.00 -0.61
C ASN A 22 -0.91 1.67 0.88
N ILE A 23 -0.42 0.48 1.21
CA ILE A 23 -0.15 0.11 2.62
C ILE A 23 0.99 0.96 3.19
N LEU A 24 2.02 1.24 2.41
CA LEU A 24 3.15 2.09 2.81
C LEU A 24 2.69 3.53 3.09
N PHE A 25 1.86 4.11 2.21
CA PHE A 25 1.29 5.43 2.43
C PHE A 25 0.35 5.46 3.65
N LEU A 26 -0.44 4.41 3.86
CA LEU A 26 -1.28 4.27 5.05
C LEU A 26 -0.46 4.31 6.35
N LYS A 27 0.68 3.61 6.38
CA LYS A 27 1.63 3.66 7.50
C LYS A 27 2.16 5.08 7.70
N LEU A 28 2.68 5.71 6.65
CA LEU A 28 3.23 7.07 6.71
C LEU A 28 2.19 8.10 7.18
N LEU A 29 0.97 8.05 6.66
CA LEU A 29 -0.14 8.91 7.08
C LEU A 29 -0.52 8.68 8.54
N SER A 30 -0.50 7.42 9.00
CA SER A 30 -0.83 7.08 10.37
C SER A 30 0.23 7.56 11.37
N GLU A 31 1.50 7.65 10.97
CA GLU A 31 2.58 8.18 11.83
C GLU A 31 2.50 9.69 11.99
N ASN A 32 2.01 10.40 10.98
CA ASN A 32 1.88 11.86 10.97
C ASN A 32 0.53 12.34 11.51
N ASN A 33 -0.33 11.45 12.01
CA ASN A 33 -1.70 11.76 12.40
C ASN A 33 -1.99 11.26 13.81
N GLU A 34 -2.86 11.96 14.55
CA GLU A 34 -3.22 11.59 15.93
C GLU A 34 -4.08 10.31 15.99
N LYS A 35 -4.73 9.94 14.87
CA LYS A 35 -5.54 8.73 14.76
C LYS A 35 -4.65 7.52 14.45
N SER A 36 -4.71 6.53 15.33
CA SER A 36 -3.94 5.29 15.23
C SER A 36 -4.55 4.29 14.22
N TRP A 37 -4.80 4.73 12.98
CA TRP A 37 -5.35 3.87 11.92
C TRP A 37 -4.49 2.61 11.74
N TRP A 38 -3.18 2.76 11.73
CA TRP A 38 -2.23 1.64 11.64
C TRP A 38 -2.41 0.61 12.76
N ASN A 39 -2.52 1.04 14.02
CA ASN A 39 -2.72 0.09 15.12
C ASN A 39 -4.08 -0.60 15.06
N ASN A 40 -5.12 0.11 14.61
CA ASN A 40 -6.45 -0.48 14.42
C ASN A 40 -6.46 -1.52 13.29
N ILE A 41 -5.71 -1.28 12.20
CA ILE A 41 -5.53 -2.24 11.10
C ILE A 41 -4.84 -3.50 11.62
N LYS A 42 -3.73 -3.37 12.37
CA LYS A 42 -3.00 -4.52 12.93
C LYS A 42 -3.83 -5.37 13.89
N ALA A 43 -4.75 -4.73 14.60
CA ALA A 43 -5.66 -5.38 15.55
C ALA A 43 -6.82 -6.13 14.86
N GLN A 44 -7.07 -5.91 13.57
CA GLN A 44 -8.11 -6.65 12.84
C GLN A 44 -7.74 -8.11 12.66
N SER A 45 -8.78 -8.95 12.57
CA SER A 45 -8.67 -10.34 12.13
C SER A 45 -8.24 -10.39 10.66
N ASN A 46 -7.67 -11.52 10.25
CA ASN A 46 -7.26 -11.74 8.86
C ASN A 46 -8.44 -11.67 7.88
N ASP A 47 -9.62 -12.12 8.29
CA ASP A 47 -10.81 -12.14 7.43
C ASP A 47 -11.44 -10.74 7.28
N ASP A 48 -11.28 -9.88 8.29
CA ASP A 48 -11.91 -8.56 8.32
C ASP A 48 -10.98 -7.43 7.84
N ILE A 49 -9.66 -7.63 7.82
CA ILE A 49 -8.68 -6.56 7.61
C ILE A 49 -8.86 -5.83 6.27
N ILE A 50 -9.13 -6.55 5.18
CA ILE A 50 -9.34 -5.95 3.85
C ILE A 50 -10.63 -5.13 3.86
N GLY A 51 -11.70 -5.70 4.43
CA GLY A 51 -12.99 -5.02 4.57
C GLY A 51 -12.86 -3.74 5.38
N TYR A 52 -12.16 -3.81 6.51
CA TYR A 52 -11.89 -2.65 7.38
C TYR A 52 -11.09 -1.56 6.67
N ILE A 53 -10.01 -1.91 5.96
CA ILE A 53 -9.22 -0.92 5.21
C ILE A 53 -10.08 -0.25 4.14
N ASN A 54 -10.77 -1.03 3.32
CA ASN A 54 -11.50 -0.51 2.16
C ASN A 54 -12.75 0.29 2.53
N SER A 55 -13.51 -0.18 3.51
CA SER A 55 -14.78 0.45 3.88
C SER A 55 -14.65 1.56 4.91
N TYR A 56 -13.67 1.47 5.82
CA TYR A 56 -13.52 2.44 6.90
C TYR A 56 -12.28 3.33 6.71
N VAL A 57 -11.08 2.76 6.60
CA VAL A 57 -9.84 3.55 6.60
C VAL A 57 -9.73 4.45 5.38
N ILE A 58 -9.96 3.91 4.18
CA ILE A 58 -9.92 4.68 2.94
C ILE A 58 -10.98 5.79 2.94
N GLU A 59 -12.18 5.50 3.45
CA GLU A 59 -13.25 6.49 3.57
C GLU A 59 -12.86 7.64 4.53
N GLN A 60 -12.27 7.32 5.68
CA GLN A 60 -11.80 8.33 6.64
C GLN A 60 -10.72 9.24 6.05
N ILE A 61 -9.81 8.69 5.25
CA ILE A 61 -8.76 9.45 4.57
C ILE A 61 -9.36 10.34 3.49
N LYS A 62 -10.25 9.80 2.66
CA LYS A 62 -10.96 10.54 1.63
C LYS A 62 -11.73 11.73 2.22
N ASN A 63 -12.41 11.52 3.34
CA ASN A 63 -13.13 12.59 4.05
C ASN A 63 -12.19 13.66 4.62
N LYS A 64 -10.95 13.31 5.00
CA LYS A 64 -9.99 14.25 5.60
C LYS A 64 -9.19 15.05 4.56
N TYR A 65 -8.71 14.39 3.50
CA TYR A 65 -7.76 14.97 2.54
C TYR A 65 -8.40 15.28 1.17
N GLY A 66 -9.59 14.74 0.90
CA GLY A 66 -10.26 14.86 -0.40
C GLY A 66 -9.64 13.97 -1.48
N GLY A 67 -10.42 13.69 -2.53
CA GLY A 67 -9.97 12.93 -3.71
C GLY A 67 -9.87 11.42 -3.52
N ASP A 68 -9.53 10.72 -4.60
CA ASP A 68 -9.31 9.27 -4.62
C ASP A 68 -7.80 8.99 -4.46
N VAL A 69 -7.27 9.30 -3.28
CA VAL A 69 -5.84 9.12 -2.94
C VAL A 69 -5.45 7.64 -2.85
N PHE A 70 -6.41 6.78 -2.49
CA PHE A 70 -6.21 5.35 -2.34
C PHE A 70 -7.15 4.57 -3.25
N THR A 71 -6.61 3.56 -3.91
CA THR A 71 -7.40 2.52 -4.55
C THR A 71 -7.77 1.45 -3.52
N PRO A 72 -9.00 0.90 -3.56
CA PRO A 72 -9.36 -0.23 -2.71
C PRO A 72 -8.40 -1.40 -2.92
N ILE A 73 -7.97 -2.02 -1.82
CA ILE A 73 -7.14 -3.22 -1.83
C ILE A 73 -7.97 -4.37 -2.40
N SER A 74 -7.46 -5.05 -3.42
CA SER A 74 -8.13 -6.18 -4.09
C SER A 74 -7.40 -7.52 -3.89
N LEU A 75 -6.30 -7.53 -3.12
CA LEU A 75 -5.57 -8.73 -2.70
C LEU A 75 -6.52 -9.82 -2.22
N GLY A 76 -6.65 -10.88 -3.02
CA GLY A 76 -7.45 -12.05 -2.63
C GLY A 76 -6.83 -12.89 -1.50
N ASN A 77 -5.61 -12.56 -1.06
CA ASN A 77 -4.88 -13.31 -0.04
C ASN A 77 -4.50 -12.42 1.16
N TYR A 78 -5.28 -12.53 2.23
CA TYR A 78 -5.06 -11.83 3.49
C TYR A 78 -3.72 -12.20 4.17
N ILE A 79 -3.17 -13.39 3.91
CA ILE A 79 -1.88 -13.84 4.49
C ILE A 79 -0.76 -12.97 3.94
N THR A 80 -0.76 -12.75 2.62
CA THR A 80 0.21 -11.87 1.96
C THR A 80 0.11 -10.44 2.50
N LEU A 81 -1.12 -9.93 2.64
CA LEU A 81 -1.34 -8.62 3.23
C LEU A 81 -0.79 -8.53 4.66
N ARG A 82 -0.99 -9.58 5.47
CA ARG A 82 -0.46 -9.63 6.84
C ARG A 82 1.07 -9.58 6.87
N HIS A 83 1.73 -10.38 6.02
CA HIS A 83 3.19 -10.35 5.92
C HIS A 83 3.72 -8.97 5.50
N ILE A 84 3.03 -8.28 4.58
CA ILE A 84 3.41 -6.92 4.17
C ILE A 84 3.27 -5.94 5.35
N ILE A 85 2.15 -6.01 6.08
CA ILE A 85 1.91 -5.17 7.26
C ILE A 85 2.99 -5.42 8.32
N ASP A 86 3.30 -6.69 8.62
CA ASP A 86 4.29 -7.05 9.63
C ASP A 86 5.71 -6.60 9.22
N ALA A 87 6.03 -6.63 7.92
CA ALA A 87 7.32 -6.14 7.40
C ALA A 87 7.43 -4.60 7.46
N ILE A 88 6.33 -3.88 7.28
CA ILE A 88 6.28 -2.41 7.30
C ILE A 88 6.15 -1.86 8.73
N ASP A 89 5.52 -2.57 9.66
CA ASP A 89 5.27 -2.12 11.03
C ASP A 89 6.49 -1.55 11.77
N PRO A 90 7.68 -2.20 11.74
CA PRO A 90 8.85 -1.70 12.46
C PRO A 90 9.49 -0.47 11.79
N LEU A 91 9.08 -0.11 10.58
CA LEU A 91 9.60 1.08 9.90
C LEU A 91 9.03 2.34 10.56
N ILE A 92 9.89 3.35 10.73
CA ILE A 92 9.49 4.70 11.14
C ILE A 92 9.69 5.60 9.92
N LEU A 93 8.66 5.69 9.09
CA LEU A 93 8.76 6.40 7.82
C LEU A 93 8.75 7.91 8.03
N SER A 94 8.08 8.42 9.07
CA SER A 94 8.02 9.85 9.38
C SER A 94 9.40 10.46 9.59
N THR A 95 10.36 9.72 10.16
CA THR A 95 11.73 10.19 10.43
C THR A 95 12.64 10.26 9.21
N ILE A 96 12.23 9.68 8.08
CA ILE A 96 12.98 9.78 6.83
C ILE A 96 12.72 11.16 6.21
N ASP A 97 13.72 11.76 5.59
CA ASP A 97 13.59 13.03 4.88
C ASP A 97 12.57 12.90 3.72
N THR A 98 11.75 13.93 3.50
CA THR A 98 10.72 13.90 2.44
C THR A 98 11.29 13.84 1.04
N ASP A 99 12.46 14.43 0.80
CA ASP A 99 13.11 14.39 -0.51
C ASP A 99 13.65 12.98 -0.77
N ILE A 100 14.25 12.35 0.25
CA ILE A 100 14.70 10.95 0.19
C ILE A 100 13.51 10.00 -0.04
N LYS A 101 12.34 10.25 0.55
CA LYS A 101 11.12 9.46 0.29
C LYS A 101 10.68 9.58 -1.17
N GLY A 102 10.71 10.80 -1.71
CA GLY A 102 10.41 11.07 -3.12
C GLY A 102 11.34 10.29 -4.04
N ASP A 103 12.64 10.44 -3.85
CA ASP A 103 13.67 9.77 -4.66
C ASP A 103 13.56 8.25 -4.61
N VAL A 104 13.32 7.69 -3.42
CA VAL A 104 13.15 6.24 -3.25
C VAL A 104 11.86 5.76 -3.94
N PHE A 105 10.76 6.50 -3.82
CA PHE A 105 9.50 6.15 -4.47
C PHE A 105 9.60 6.24 -5.99
N GLU A 106 10.24 7.29 -6.52
CA GLU A 106 10.51 7.44 -7.95
C GLU A 106 11.42 6.31 -8.47
N TYR A 107 12.51 6.00 -7.75
CA TYR A 107 13.37 4.86 -8.07
C TYR A 107 12.59 3.54 -8.10
N PHE A 108 11.65 3.35 -7.17
CA PHE A 108 10.77 2.18 -7.15
C PHE A 108 9.79 2.15 -8.34
N LEU A 109 9.23 3.30 -8.74
CA LEU A 109 8.38 3.41 -9.94
C LEU A 109 9.18 3.12 -11.22
N GLU A 110 10.38 3.69 -11.33
CA GLU A 110 11.27 3.41 -12.46
C GLU A 110 11.60 1.93 -12.55
N LYS A 111 11.91 1.26 -11.44
CA LYS A 111 12.26 -0.17 -11.45
C LYS A 111 11.10 -1.09 -11.79
N THR A 112 9.88 -0.76 -11.36
CA THR A 112 8.68 -1.56 -11.63
C THR A 112 8.10 -1.34 -13.02
N THR A 113 8.37 -0.17 -13.62
CA THR A 113 8.01 0.14 -15.01
C THR A 113 9.11 -0.22 -16.01
N SER A 114 10.38 -0.27 -15.57
CA SER A 114 11.55 -0.61 -16.40
C SER A 114 11.78 -2.12 -16.58
N THR A 115 10.75 -2.95 -16.42
CA THR A 115 10.74 -4.33 -16.94
C THR A 115 10.62 -4.37 -18.48
N GLU A 116 11.26 -3.40 -19.14
CA GLU A 116 11.54 -3.31 -20.56
C GLU A 116 13.06 -3.24 -20.75
N LYS A 117 13.74 -4.38 -20.67
CA LYS A 117 14.92 -4.67 -21.49
C LYS A 117 15.21 -6.15 -21.56
#